data_AF-A0A699W1M5-F1
#
_entry.id   AF-A0A699W1M5-F1
#
_cell.length_a   1.000
_cell.length_b   1.000
_cell.length_c   1.000
_cell.angle_alpha   90.00
_cell.angle_beta   90.00
_cell.angle_gamma   90.00
#
_symmetry.space_group_name_H-M   'P 1'
#
loop_
_entity.id
_entity.type
_entity.pdbx_description
1 polymer ?
#
loop_
_entity_poly.entity_id
_entity_poly.type
_entity_poly.pdbx_seq_one_letter_code
_entity_poly.pdbx_strand_id
1 'polypeptide(L)' 'MTGKYCPRGEIKKIEIEMWNLKVKGNDVVAYNRRFQQLALMCSRMFPEEVEKIEKYIGGFPDMILGSVKAS' A
#
# COMPACT_ATOMS: atom_id res chain seq x y z
N MET A 1 10.98 -0.58 -26.00
CA MET A 1 10.12 -0.40 -24.81
C MET A 1 10.46 0.96 -24.21
N THR A 2 9.67 1.98 -24.53
CA THR A 2 9.93 3.36 -24.06
C THR A 2 9.75 3.40 -22.54
N GLY A 3 10.85 3.29 -21.80
CA GLY A 3 10.89 3.64 -20.39
C GLY A 3 10.61 5.14 -20.27
N LYS A 4 9.34 5.51 -20.26
CA LYS A 4 8.91 6.90 -20.04
C LYS A 4 9.50 7.32 -18.71
N TYR A 5 10.33 8.35 -18.76
CA TYR A 5 10.92 8.97 -17.58
C TYR A 5 9.78 9.38 -16.65
N CYS A 6 9.57 8.61 -15.59
CA CYS A 6 8.62 8.97 -14.55
C CYS A 6 9.28 10.09 -13.74
N PRO A 7 8.72 11.31 -13.73
CA PRO A 7 9.33 12.41 -13.01
C PRO A 7 9.53 12.00 -11.55
N ARG A 8 10.72 12.25 -10.99
CA ARG A 8 11.05 11.88 -9.60
C ARG A 8 10.02 12.42 -8.58
N GLY A 9 9.35 13.52 -8.90
CA GLY A 9 8.25 14.07 -8.09
C GLY A 9 6.98 13.23 -8.08
N GLU A 10 6.64 12.55 -9.19
CA GLU A 10 5.47 11.68 -9.28
C GLU A 10 5.68 10.39 -8.46
N ILE A 11 6.89 9.82 -8.52
CA ILE A 11 7.27 8.67 -7.69
C ILE A 11 7.13 9.02 -6.21
N LYS A 12 7.65 10.17 -5.77
CA LYS A 12 7.52 10.63 -4.38
C LYS A 12 6.06 10.77 -3.95
N LYS A 13 5.18 11.28 -4.82
CA LYS A 13 3.74 11.39 -4.50
C LYS A 13 3.12 10.01 -4.27
N ILE A 14 3.45 9.03 -5.12
CA ILE A 14 2.95 7.65 -5.00
C ILE A 14 3.47 7.02 -3.70
N GLU A 15 4.74 7.21 -3.35
CA GLU A 15 5.31 6.74 -2.09
C GLU A 15 4.58 7.35 -0.89
N ILE A 16 4.37 8.67 -0.88
CA ILE A 16 3.63 9.37 0.18
C ILE A 16 2.20 8.85 0.28
N GLU A 17 1.52 8.65 -0.85
CA GLU A 17 0.15 8.14 -0.85
C GLU A 17 0.09 6.71 -0.30
N MET A 18 1.03 5.84 -0.70
CA MET A 18 1.15 4.48 -0.17
C MET A 18 1.36 4.50 1.35
N TRP A 19 2.24 5.36 1.86
CA TRP A 19 2.48 5.51 3.30
C TRP A 19 1.23 5.93 4.07
N ASN A 20 0.46 6.86 3.51
CA ASN A 20 -0.76 7.38 4.14
C ASN A 20 -2.04 6.57 3.84
N LEU A 21 -1.94 5.53 3.00
CA LEU A 21 -3.10 4.71 2.65
C LEU A 21 -3.62 3.95 3.88
N LYS A 22 -4.89 4.15 4.19
CA LYS A 22 -5.64 3.48 5.26
C LYS A 22 -7.03 3.12 4.78
N VAL A 23 -7.62 2.07 5.35
CA VAL A 23 -9.03 1.72 5.11
C VAL A 23 -9.91 2.88 5.60
N LYS A 24 -10.83 3.34 4.75
CA LYS A 24 -11.83 4.35 5.12
C LYS A 24 -13.15 3.65 5.40
N GLY A 25 -13.62 3.75 6.64
CA GLY A 25 -14.82 3.02 7.08
C GLY A 25 -14.62 1.51 6.95
N ASN A 26 -15.56 0.84 6.26
CA ASN A 26 -15.50 -0.60 5.99
C ASN A 26 -15.16 -0.94 4.53
N ASP A 27 -14.72 0.03 3.71
CA ASP A 27 -14.48 -0.19 2.29
C ASP A 27 -13.09 -0.82 2.02
N VAL A 28 -12.99 -2.10 2.39
CA VAL A 28 -11.77 -2.90 2.19
C VAL A 28 -11.52 -3.17 0.70
N VAL A 29 -12.57 -3.24 -0.12
CA VAL A 29 -12.45 -3.50 -1.56
C VAL A 29 -11.75 -2.34 -2.27
N ALA A 30 -12.14 -1.09 -1.98
CA ALA A 30 -11.48 0.09 -2.53
C ALA A 30 -10.04 0.20 -2.03
N TYR A 31 -9.80 -0.09 -0.75
CA TYR A 31 -8.45 -0.13 -0.17
C TYR A 31 -7.56 -1.14 -0.91
N ASN A 32 -8.01 -2.38 -1.08
CA ASN A 32 -7.25 -3.43 -1.76
C ASN A 32 -6.90 -3.05 -3.19
N ARG A 33 -7.90 -2.56 -3.93
CA ARG A 33 -7.69 -2.11 -5.31
C ARG A 33 -6.65 -1.00 -5.38
N ARG A 34 -6.73 0.00 -4.49
CA ARG A 34 -5.78 1.12 -4.48
C ARG A 34 -4.39 0.68 -4.06
N PHE A 35 -4.27 -0.17 -3.04
CA PHE A 35 -3.00 -0.71 -2.58
C PHE A 35 -2.29 -1.49 -3.70
N GLN A 36 -3.02 -2.35 -4.41
CA GLN A 36 -2.47 -3.10 -5.55
C GLN A 36 -1.98 -2.18 -6.66
N GLN A 37 -2.74 -1.14 -7.01
CA GLN A 37 -2.30 -0.16 -8.02
C GLN A 37 -1.02 0.56 -7.60
N LEU A 38 -0.94 1.04 -6.36
CA LEU A 38 0.24 1.74 -5.85
C LEU A 38 1.46 0.81 -5.75
N ALA A 39 1.26 -0.44 -5.32
CA ALA A 39 2.35 -1.42 -5.22
C ALA A 39 2.94 -1.79 -6.59
N LEU A 40 2.11 -1.80 -7.64
CA LEU A 40 2.58 -1.99 -9.02
C LEU A 40 3.37 -0.78 -9.53
N MET A 41 2.93 0.43 -9.19
CA MET A 41 3.62 1.67 -9.58
C MET A 41 4.96 1.87 -8.84
N CYS A 42 5.05 1.37 -7.61
CA CYS A 42 6.21 1.47 -6.74
C CYS A 42 6.79 0.07 -6.41
N SER A 43 7.06 -0.75 -7.44
CA SER A 43 7.58 -2.11 -7.24
C SER A 43 8.92 -2.19 -6.51
N ARG A 44 9.71 -1.10 -6.50
CA ARG A 44 10.98 -0.99 -5.77
C ARG A 44 10.84 -0.51 -4.32
N MET A 45 9.62 -0.16 -3.88
CA MET A 45 9.38 0.38 -2.55
C MET A 45 9.42 -0.69 -1.46
N PHE A 46 9.14 -1.95 -1.82
CA PHE A 46 9.23 -3.09 -0.91
C PHE A 46 10.33 -4.04 -1.41
N PRO A 47 11.51 -4.06 -0.77
CA PRO A 47 12.58 -5.01 -1.07
C PRO A 47 12.12 -6.46 -0.89
N GLU A 48 11.30 -6.73 0.13
CA GLU A 48 10.79 -8.06 0.45
C GLU A 48 9.25 -8.12 0.42
N GLU A 49 8.69 -9.30 0.14
CA GLU A 49 7.24 -9.50 0.17
C GLU A 49 6.65 -9.31 1.58
N VAL A 50 7.44 -9.60 2.62
CA VAL A 50 7.04 -9.42 4.03
C VAL A 50 6.73 -7.96 4.33
N GLU A 51 7.60 -7.02 3.94
CA GLU A 51 7.38 -5.59 4.17
C GLU A 51 6.11 -5.07 3.49
N LYS A 52 5.81 -5.58 2.30
CA LYS A 52 4.59 -5.26 1.57
C LYS A 52 3.34 -5.75 2.32
N ILE A 53 3.41 -6.96 2.90
CA ILE A 53 2.31 -7.54 3.70
C ILE A 53 2.13 -6.74 5.00
N GLU A 54 3.21 -6.44 5.71
CA GLU A 54 3.17 -5.62 6.93
C GLU A 54 2.56 -4.25 6.66
N LYS A 55 2.97 -3.61 5.55
CA LYS A 55 2.40 -2.32 5.15
C LYS A 55 0.90 -2.42 4.81
N TYR A 56 0.49 -3.49 4.15
CA TYR A 56 -0.92 -3.75 3.84
C TYR A 56 -1.74 -3.93 5.11
N ILE A 57 -1.25 -4.71 6.07
CA ILE A 57 -1.90 -4.95 7.37
C ILE A 57 -1.96 -3.66 8.19
N GLY A 58 -0.89 -2.86 8.21
CA GLY A 58 -0.83 -1.59 8.94
C GLY A 58 -1.78 -0.49 8.43
N GLY A 59 -2.41 -0.68 7.26
CA GLY A 59 -3.46 0.22 6.77
C GLY A 59 -4.85 -0.07 7.35
N PHE A 60 -5.03 -1.19 8.06
CA PHE A 60 -6.28 -1.51 8.75
C PHE A 60 -6.36 -0.77 10.10
N PRO A 61 -7.56 -0.35 10.52
CA PRO A 61 -7.76 0.16 11.88
C PRO A 61 -7.43 -0.95 12.91
N ASP A 62 -6.82 -0.57 14.04
CA ASP A 62 -6.40 -1.48 15.13
C ASP A 62 -7.50 -2.45 15.59
N MET A 63 -8.76 -2.06 15.43
CA MET A 63 -9.95 -2.85 15.73
C MET A 63 -10.01 -4.20 14.97
N ILE A 64 -9.36 -4.32 13.81
CA ILE A 64 -9.27 -5.56 13.01
C ILE A 64 -7.98 -6.34 13.35
N LEU A 65 -6.92 -5.64 13.78
CA LEU A 65 -5.64 -6.25 14.10
C LEU A 65 -5.74 -7.20 15.31
N GLY A 66 -6.61 -6.88 16.27
CA GLY A 66 -6.89 -7.72 17.44
C GLY A 66 -7.55 -9.06 17.12
N SER A 67 -8.30 -9.16 16.02
CA SER A 67 -8.95 -10.40 15.58
C SER A 67 -7.98 -11.32 14.81
N VAL A 68 -7.01 -10.74 14.09
CA VAL A 68 -6.03 -11.49 13.29
C VAL A 68 -4.90 -12.08 14.15
N LYS A 69 -4.52 -11.42 15.25
CA LYS A 69 -3.46 -11.91 16.17
C LYS A 69 -3.94 -12.96 17.18
N ALA A 70 -5.24 -13.21 17.28
CA ALA A 70 -5.84 -14.05 18.32
C ALA A 70 -6.20 -15.47 17.86
N SER A 71 -5.75 -15.92 16.68
CA SER A 71 -5.96 -17.29 16.17
C SER A 71 -4.66 -17.98 15.81
#